data_AF-A0A534LY81-F1
#
_entry.id   AF-A0A534LY81-F1
#
_cell.length_a   1.000
_cell.length_b   1.000
_cell.length_c   1.000
_cell.angle_alpha   90.00
_cell.angle_beta   90.00
_cell.angle_gamma   90.00
#
_symmetry.space_group_name_H-M   'P 1'
#
loop_
_entity.id
_entity.type
_entity.pdbx_description
1 polymer ?
#
loop_
_entity_poly.entity_id
_entity_poly.type
_entity_poly.pdbx_seq_one_letter_code
_entity_poly.pdbx_strand_id
1 'polypeptide(L)'
;MESDRARAILQMIQDRQEAAVQPSEREELVSQGFLVSVDASTRDGWTASVAGLAALRDRVREMSRVALATPGPVAPPELQQMVASLEELTRQKTNLETLVWNAPTQEYFLPTLAGRNVLADLTTWQRRLEGRTFPDFLREMYDYRAALFQAVSRASAIQGGLLWDEETRDAEETPMELSFTNVDFRFAAMILAKRAINPSLLVSAFQMFHHDTNWGSLNKVDRLIGSAILASLPWDFATVRNAFERLRVELEYHGVQPEDRILAAASLADIPQSAWAEVLERIDDLHRGRPTLNFLLASALARSPYEPAEALARFEDALTGMAARGYKDGIHIEAAASLLAAGPMTRETMVERFSVAMSHLAGTFDPAFAPAAMIAANPLEPLEAIDVFRDCIAVVTRSSFYDLTLEIEELALILSYGVAPMGLGYLAANLPAAPPVQRVAPMAPPVSPLATSWYVWHGHYVYRPIGWYIATHPVHVHTVAAFG
;
A
#
# COMPACT_ATOMS: atom_id res chain seq x y z
N MET A 1 16.46 0.65 -24.81
CA MET A 1 16.48 -0.84 -24.69
C MET A 1 15.11 -1.38 -24.27
N GLU A 2 14.77 -2.65 -24.52
CA GLU A 2 13.54 -3.30 -23.99
C GLU A 2 13.66 -3.57 -22.48
N SER A 3 12.55 -3.46 -21.73
CA SER A 3 12.57 -3.66 -20.26
C SER A 3 12.99 -5.06 -19.84
N ASP A 4 12.53 -6.10 -20.58
CA ASP A 4 12.95 -7.49 -20.32
C ASP A 4 14.45 -7.69 -20.53
N ARG A 5 15.04 -6.98 -21.50
CA ARG A 5 16.48 -7.02 -21.74
C ARG A 5 17.24 -6.35 -20.61
N ALA A 6 16.76 -5.20 -20.11
CA ALA A 6 17.33 -4.52 -18.96
C ALA A 6 17.30 -5.42 -17.71
N ARG A 7 16.15 -6.08 -17.45
CA ARG A 7 15.98 -7.04 -16.35
C ARG A 7 16.97 -8.19 -16.46
N ALA A 8 17.08 -8.81 -17.63
CA ALA A 8 17.99 -9.92 -17.86
C ALA A 8 19.45 -9.53 -17.60
N ILE A 9 19.88 -8.35 -18.06
CA ILE A 9 21.24 -7.84 -17.83
C ILE A 9 21.50 -7.64 -16.34
N LEU A 10 20.62 -6.93 -15.65
CA LEU A 10 20.78 -6.63 -14.23
C LEU A 10 20.74 -7.93 -13.39
N GLN A 11 19.90 -8.89 -13.75
CA GLN A 11 19.82 -10.21 -13.11
C GLN A 11 21.11 -11.01 -13.32
N MET A 12 21.64 -11.09 -14.55
CA MET A 12 22.90 -11.77 -14.83
C MET A 12 24.05 -11.20 -13.99
N ILE A 13 24.11 -9.87 -13.87
CA ILE A 13 25.12 -9.19 -13.05
C ILE A 13 24.92 -9.50 -11.56
N GLN A 14 23.67 -9.52 -11.08
CA GLN A 14 23.36 -9.91 -9.70
C GLN A 14 23.76 -11.36 -9.40
N ASP A 15 23.55 -12.27 -10.37
CA ASP A 15 23.88 -13.69 -10.29
C ASP A 15 25.35 -13.99 -10.58
N ARG A 16 26.17 -12.94 -10.80
CA ARG A 16 27.62 -13.01 -11.07
C ARG A 16 27.98 -13.82 -12.31
N GLN A 17 27.09 -13.81 -13.31
CA GLN A 17 27.31 -14.46 -14.59
C GLN A 17 27.96 -13.47 -15.56
N GLU A 18 28.84 -13.96 -16.44
CA GLU A 18 29.50 -13.13 -17.45
C GLU A 18 28.47 -12.31 -18.23
N ALA A 19 28.65 -11.00 -18.21
CA ALA A 19 27.74 -10.07 -18.86
C ALA A 19 27.95 -10.14 -20.38
N ALA A 20 26.85 -10.29 -21.12
CA ALA A 20 26.83 -10.20 -22.58
C ALA A 20 26.16 -8.89 -23.01
N VAL A 21 26.63 -7.77 -22.46
CA VAL A 21 26.04 -6.43 -22.59
C VAL A 21 26.72 -5.67 -23.72
N GLN A 22 25.93 -5.18 -24.67
CA GLN A 22 26.43 -4.42 -25.81
C GLN A 22 26.82 -2.98 -25.42
N PRO A 23 27.69 -2.29 -26.17
CA PRO A 23 28.13 -0.93 -25.85
C PRO A 23 26.98 0.08 -25.65
N SER A 24 25.91 0.00 -26.45
CA SER A 24 24.73 0.87 -26.32
C SER A 24 23.91 0.59 -25.06
N GLU A 25 23.78 -0.69 -24.68
CA GLU A 25 23.09 -1.12 -23.45
C GLU A 25 23.88 -0.69 -22.22
N ARG A 26 25.22 -0.79 -22.30
CA ARG A 26 26.15 -0.31 -21.29
C ARG A 26 26.02 1.20 -21.09
N GLU A 27 26.00 1.98 -22.17
CA GLU A 27 25.86 3.44 -22.09
C GLU A 27 24.54 3.83 -21.40
N GLU A 28 23.43 3.20 -21.77
CA GLU A 28 22.11 3.44 -21.18
C GLU A 28 22.10 3.13 -19.67
N LEU A 29 22.63 1.97 -19.24
CA LEU A 29 22.61 1.55 -17.83
C LEU A 29 23.60 2.32 -16.94
N VAL A 30 24.78 2.69 -17.47
CA VAL A 30 25.79 3.45 -16.72
C VAL A 30 25.41 4.92 -16.60
N SER A 31 24.90 5.54 -17.68
CA SER A 31 24.48 6.95 -17.65
C SER A 31 23.32 7.20 -16.68
N GLN A 32 22.43 6.22 -16.52
CA GLN A 32 21.34 6.25 -15.53
C GLN A 32 21.79 5.85 -14.11
N GLY A 33 23.07 5.49 -13.92
CA GLY A 33 23.63 5.16 -12.60
C GLY A 33 23.22 3.80 -12.05
N PHE A 34 22.69 2.88 -12.87
CA PHE A 34 22.33 1.52 -12.43
C PHE A 34 23.53 0.58 -12.33
N LEU A 35 24.55 0.84 -13.15
CA LEU A 35 25.81 0.11 -13.15
C LEU A 35 26.99 1.07 -13.06
N VAL A 36 28.07 0.63 -12.43
CA VAL A 36 29.38 1.29 -12.52
C VAL A 36 30.27 0.43 -13.40
N SER A 37 30.90 1.05 -14.39
CA SER A 37 31.97 0.43 -15.18
C SER A 37 33.31 0.57 -14.45
N VAL A 38 34.05 -0.53 -14.37
CA VAL A 38 35.35 -0.63 -13.73
C VAL A 38 36.33 -1.21 -14.75
N ASP A 39 37.40 -0.48 -15.04
CA ASP A 39 38.44 -0.96 -15.95
C ASP A 39 39.35 -2.01 -15.28
N ALA A 40 40.12 -2.73 -16.09
CA ALA A 40 41.06 -3.73 -15.58
C ALA A 40 42.11 -3.13 -14.62
N SER A 41 42.55 -1.90 -14.88
CA SER A 41 43.57 -1.22 -14.08
C SER A 41 43.11 -0.94 -12.64
N THR A 42 41.85 -0.52 -12.49
CA THR A 42 41.19 -0.25 -11.22
C THR A 42 40.95 -1.56 -10.46
N ARG A 43 40.48 -2.60 -11.17
CA ARG A 43 40.31 -3.95 -10.59
C ARG A 43 41.64 -4.49 -10.07
N ASP A 44 42.73 -4.33 -10.82
CA ASP A 44 44.06 -4.80 -10.42
C ASP A 44 44.61 -3.99 -9.24
N GLY A 45 44.37 -2.67 -9.21
CA GLY A 45 44.67 -1.80 -8.07
C GLY A 45 43.93 -2.20 -6.79
N TRP A 46 42.63 -2.51 -6.88
CA TRP A 46 41.86 -3.05 -5.76
C TRP A 46 42.38 -4.42 -5.32
N THR A 47 42.74 -5.30 -6.26
CA THR A 47 43.27 -6.63 -5.95
C THR A 47 44.58 -6.53 -5.16
N ALA A 48 45.48 -5.64 -5.58
CA ALA A 48 46.73 -5.37 -4.86
C ALA A 48 46.48 -4.77 -3.47
N SER A 49 45.51 -3.86 -3.34
CA SER A 49 45.16 -3.22 -2.07
C SER A 49 44.54 -4.21 -1.07
N VAL A 50 43.62 -5.06 -1.55
CA VAL A 50 42.93 -6.08 -0.73
C VAL A 50 43.87 -7.19 -0.26
N ALA A 51 44.98 -7.45 -0.97
CA ALA A 51 46.01 -8.37 -0.49
C ALA A 51 46.59 -7.96 0.88
N GLY A 52 46.59 -6.66 1.20
CA GLY A 52 47.02 -6.11 2.49
C GLY A 52 45.96 -6.14 3.62
N LEU A 53 44.71 -6.50 3.32
CA LEU A 53 43.58 -6.40 4.26
C LEU A 53 43.81 -7.20 5.55
N ALA A 54 44.34 -8.42 5.45
CA ALA A 54 44.58 -9.28 6.62
C ALA A 54 45.59 -8.64 7.59
N ALA A 55 46.69 -8.12 7.06
CA ALA A 55 47.72 -7.45 7.86
C ALA A 55 47.19 -6.17 8.52
N LEU A 56 46.39 -5.37 7.81
CA LEU A 56 45.78 -4.17 8.39
C LEU A 56 44.79 -4.53 9.50
N ARG A 57 43.94 -5.55 9.30
CA ARG A 57 42.98 -6.01 10.31
C ARG A 57 43.66 -6.44 11.60
N ASP A 58 44.78 -7.17 11.49
CA ASP A 58 45.53 -7.65 12.66
C ASP A 58 46.19 -6.47 13.39
N ARG A 59 46.68 -5.46 12.65
CA ARG A 59 47.25 -4.24 13.24
C ARG A 59 46.20 -3.36 13.91
N VAL A 60 45.00 -3.22 13.34
CA VAL A 60 43.85 -2.53 13.97
C VAL A 60 43.47 -3.24 15.28
N ARG A 61 43.35 -4.57 15.28
CA ARG A 61 43.03 -5.34 16.49
C ARG A 61 44.05 -5.12 17.60
N GLU A 62 45.35 -5.13 17.25
CA GLU A 62 46.41 -4.91 18.22
C GLU A 62 46.39 -3.49 18.79
N MET A 63 46.26 -2.47 17.93
CA MET A 63 46.15 -1.08 18.40
C MET A 63 44.87 -0.81 19.19
N SER A 64 43.73 -1.42 18.83
CA SER A 64 42.50 -1.32 19.62
C SER A 64 42.69 -1.91 21.01
N ARG A 65 43.42 -3.03 21.17
CA ARG A 65 43.74 -3.59 22.50
C ARG A 65 44.61 -2.63 23.31
N VAL A 66 45.63 -2.04 22.70
CA VAL A 66 46.51 -1.06 23.36
C VAL A 66 45.73 0.20 23.76
N ALA A 67 44.85 0.69 22.89
CA ALA A 67 44.00 1.84 23.17
C ALA A 67 42.99 1.56 24.29
N LEU A 68 42.38 0.37 24.35
CA LEU A 68 41.50 -0.04 25.44
C LEU A 68 42.23 -0.21 26.78
N ALA A 69 43.53 -0.52 26.75
CA ALA A 69 44.37 -0.59 27.94
C ALA A 69 44.85 0.78 28.44
N THR A 70 44.63 1.86 27.68
CA THR A 70 45.12 3.21 28.01
C THR A 70 43.92 4.13 28.29
N PRO A 71 43.76 4.69 29.51
CA PRO A 71 42.56 5.48 29.85
C PRO A 71 42.50 6.80 29.06
N GLY A 72 41.44 6.98 28.27
CA GLY A 72 41.14 8.22 27.55
C GLY A 72 39.80 8.16 26.80
N PRO A 73 39.10 9.29 26.62
CA PRO A 73 37.75 9.32 26.04
C PRO A 73 37.71 9.22 24.50
N VAL A 74 38.86 9.26 23.81
CA VAL A 74 38.93 9.31 22.34
C VAL A 74 39.99 8.34 21.82
N ALA A 75 39.64 7.55 20.80
CA ALA A 75 40.56 6.66 20.10
C ALA A 75 41.72 7.46 19.46
N PRO A 76 42.98 6.96 19.49
CA PRO A 76 44.11 7.63 18.85
C PRO A 76 43.84 7.94 17.36
N PRO A 77 44.28 9.10 16.83
CA PRO A 77 44.06 9.48 15.42
C PRO A 77 44.56 8.42 14.42
N GLU A 78 45.67 7.75 14.74
CA GLU A 78 46.21 6.65 13.94
C GLU A 78 45.24 5.46 13.87
N LEU A 79 44.56 5.14 14.99
CA LEU A 79 43.56 4.08 15.02
C LEU A 79 42.34 4.46 14.17
N GLN A 80 41.90 5.72 14.21
CA GLN A 80 40.80 6.21 13.36
C GLN A 80 41.15 6.12 11.87
N GLN A 81 42.36 6.52 11.48
CA GLN A 81 42.84 6.39 10.10
C GLN A 81 42.93 4.93 9.65
N MET A 82 43.40 4.04 10.52
CA MET A 82 43.47 2.62 10.21
C MET A 82 42.10 1.95 10.12
N VAL A 83 41.13 2.36 10.94
CA VAL A 83 39.73 1.91 10.84
C VAL A 83 39.12 2.39 9.52
N ALA A 84 39.26 3.66 9.16
CA ALA A 84 38.79 4.17 7.87
C ALA A 84 39.45 3.44 6.67
N SER A 85 40.74 3.14 6.78
CA SER A 85 41.45 2.34 5.76
C SER A 85 40.95 0.90 5.70
N LEU A 86 40.60 0.31 6.85
CA LEU A 86 40.03 -1.03 6.93
C LEU A 86 38.63 -1.09 6.32
N GLU A 87 37.80 -0.08 6.58
CA GLU A 87 36.48 0.09 5.96
C GLU A 87 36.61 0.21 4.44
N GLU A 88 37.55 1.03 3.96
CA GLU A 88 37.82 1.20 2.54
C GLU A 88 38.29 -0.08 1.86
N LEU A 89 39.25 -0.80 2.45
CA LEU A 89 39.71 -2.08 1.90
C LEU A 89 38.61 -3.16 1.95
N THR A 90 37.76 -3.14 2.97
CA THR A 90 36.60 -4.05 3.07
C THR A 90 35.55 -3.75 2.00
N ARG A 91 35.34 -2.46 1.69
CA ARG A 91 34.50 -2.00 0.58
C ARG A 91 35.07 -2.46 -0.76
N GLN A 92 36.35 -2.24 -1.01
CA GLN A 92 37.04 -2.70 -2.23
C GLN A 92 36.98 -4.22 -2.38
N LYS A 93 37.16 -4.98 -1.29
CA LYS A 93 37.00 -6.43 -1.29
C LYS A 93 35.58 -6.84 -1.69
N THR A 94 34.55 -6.24 -1.08
CA THR A 94 33.15 -6.51 -1.43
C THR A 94 32.87 -6.18 -2.90
N ASN A 95 33.42 -5.07 -3.41
CA ASN A 95 33.30 -4.70 -4.82
C ASN A 95 33.95 -5.76 -5.72
N LEU A 96 35.19 -6.18 -5.43
CA LEU A 96 35.87 -7.25 -6.19
C LEU A 96 35.07 -8.56 -6.22
N GLU A 97 34.45 -8.95 -5.10
CA GLU A 97 33.61 -10.15 -5.00
C GLU A 97 32.29 -10.06 -5.80
N THR A 98 31.91 -8.84 -6.20
CA THR A 98 30.68 -8.56 -6.95
C THR A 98 30.93 -8.05 -8.37
N LEU A 99 32.20 -7.93 -8.79
CA LEU A 99 32.56 -7.56 -10.16
C LEU A 99 32.19 -8.67 -11.13
N VAL A 100 31.62 -8.27 -12.26
CA VAL A 100 31.24 -9.15 -13.34
C VAL A 100 31.95 -8.71 -14.61
N TRP A 101 32.66 -9.63 -15.27
CA TRP A 101 33.32 -9.36 -16.54
C TRP A 101 32.29 -9.23 -17.67
N ASN A 102 32.52 -8.27 -18.59
CA ASN A 102 31.74 -8.10 -19.82
C ASN A 102 32.67 -8.16 -21.04
N ALA A 103 32.70 -9.30 -21.73
CA ALA A 103 33.55 -9.48 -22.91
C ALA A 103 33.29 -8.47 -24.04
N PRO A 104 32.05 -8.07 -24.38
CA PRO A 104 31.83 -7.12 -25.48
C PRO A 104 32.42 -5.72 -25.26
N THR A 105 32.46 -5.22 -24.02
CA THR A 105 33.04 -3.90 -23.72
C THR A 105 34.44 -3.96 -23.12
N GLN A 106 34.95 -5.15 -22.78
CA GLN A 106 36.25 -5.35 -22.12
C GLN A 106 36.36 -4.62 -20.76
N GLU A 107 35.24 -4.49 -20.05
CA GLU A 107 35.14 -3.81 -18.76
C GLU A 107 34.49 -4.75 -17.72
N TYR A 108 34.66 -4.43 -16.43
CA TYR A 108 33.90 -5.06 -15.35
C TYR A 108 32.70 -4.19 -14.97
N PHE A 109 31.58 -4.80 -14.59
CA PHE A 109 30.42 -4.11 -14.04
C PHE A 109 30.25 -4.38 -12.56
N LEU A 110 29.80 -3.35 -11.86
CA LEU A 110 29.38 -3.38 -10.46
C LEU A 110 27.94 -2.88 -10.35
N PRO A 111 27.01 -3.63 -9.75
CA PRO A 111 25.64 -3.18 -9.55
C PRO A 111 25.54 -2.12 -8.47
N THR A 112 24.86 -1.01 -8.75
CA THR A 112 24.58 0.04 -7.75
C THR A 112 23.34 -0.29 -6.92
N LEU A 113 23.11 0.45 -5.83
CA LEU A 113 21.85 0.35 -5.08
C LEU A 113 20.64 0.67 -5.96
N ALA A 114 20.75 1.70 -6.81
CA ALA A 114 19.71 2.06 -7.76
C ALA A 114 19.46 0.93 -8.76
N GLY A 115 20.51 0.28 -9.28
CA GLY A 115 20.40 -0.87 -10.16
C GLY A 115 19.71 -2.07 -9.50
N ARG A 116 19.99 -2.33 -8.21
CA ARG A 116 19.30 -3.39 -7.44
C ARG A 116 17.83 -3.08 -7.22
N ASN A 117 17.49 -1.84 -6.90
CA ASN A 117 16.10 -1.42 -6.71
C ASN A 117 15.31 -1.52 -8.03
N VAL A 118 15.88 -1.05 -9.14
CA VAL A 118 15.24 -1.17 -10.46
C VAL A 118 15.13 -2.63 -10.90
N LEU A 119 16.10 -3.49 -10.58
CA LEU A 119 15.97 -4.92 -10.82
C LEU A 119 14.83 -5.54 -10.00
N ALA A 120 14.65 -5.14 -8.74
CA ALA A 120 13.53 -5.59 -7.93
C ALA A 120 12.20 -5.16 -8.58
N ASP A 121 12.07 -3.89 -8.99
CA ASP A 121 10.90 -3.39 -9.71
C ASP A 121 10.66 -4.22 -11.00
N LEU A 122 11.66 -4.35 -11.87
CA LEU A 122 11.54 -5.12 -13.11
C LEU A 122 11.17 -6.60 -12.87
N THR A 123 11.60 -7.17 -11.75
CA THR A 123 11.29 -8.56 -11.38
C THR A 123 9.86 -8.69 -10.88
N THR A 124 9.42 -7.80 -9.99
CA THR A 124 8.04 -7.76 -9.50
C THR A 124 7.05 -7.55 -10.64
N TRP A 125 7.37 -6.62 -11.56
CA TRP A 125 6.50 -6.21 -12.66
C TRP A 125 6.75 -7.00 -13.96
N GLN A 126 7.45 -8.14 -13.89
CA GLN A 126 7.92 -8.90 -15.05
C GLN A 126 6.80 -9.23 -16.05
N ARG A 127 5.62 -9.68 -15.57
CA ARG A 127 4.50 -10.07 -16.45
C ARG A 127 3.97 -8.91 -17.30
N ARG A 128 4.35 -7.69 -16.97
CA ARG A 128 3.86 -6.44 -17.56
C ARG A 128 4.91 -5.70 -18.37
N LEU A 129 6.10 -6.27 -18.53
CA LEU A 129 7.20 -5.69 -19.31
C LEU A 129 7.08 -5.91 -20.81
N GLU A 130 6.26 -6.86 -21.26
CA GLU A 130 6.15 -7.21 -22.68
C GLU A 130 5.75 -5.99 -23.53
N GLY A 131 6.57 -5.69 -24.54
CA GLY A 131 6.37 -4.56 -25.45
C GLY A 131 6.65 -3.18 -24.84
N ARG A 132 7.22 -3.10 -23.63
CA ARG A 132 7.59 -1.85 -22.97
C ARG A 132 9.09 -1.57 -23.05
N THR A 133 9.42 -0.37 -23.50
CA THR A 133 10.80 0.11 -23.45
C THR A 133 11.23 0.39 -22.00
N PHE A 134 12.51 0.16 -21.70
CA PHE A 134 13.07 0.39 -20.38
C PHE A 134 12.94 1.85 -19.91
N PRO A 135 13.18 2.88 -20.76
CA PRO A 135 12.93 4.27 -20.37
C PRO A 135 11.45 4.57 -20.05
N ASP A 136 10.51 3.98 -20.78
CA ASP A 136 9.08 4.17 -20.50
C ASP A 136 8.71 3.55 -19.16
N PHE A 137 9.21 2.34 -18.85
CA PHE A 137 9.02 1.71 -17.55
C PHE A 137 9.54 2.57 -16.39
N LEU A 138 10.77 3.10 -16.52
CA LEU A 138 11.36 3.96 -15.50
C LEU A 138 10.54 5.24 -15.27
N ARG A 139 10.06 5.86 -16.35
CA ARG A 139 9.19 7.04 -16.26
C ARG A 139 7.87 6.70 -15.56
N GLU A 140 7.23 5.59 -15.93
CA GLU A 140 5.97 5.17 -15.29
C GLU A 140 6.14 4.91 -13.79
N MET A 141 7.22 4.22 -13.39
CA MET A 141 7.52 3.99 -11.98
C MET A 141 7.82 5.29 -11.22
N TYR A 142 8.51 6.24 -11.85
CA TYR A 142 8.76 7.56 -11.29
C TYR A 142 7.46 8.36 -11.10
N ASP A 143 6.63 8.46 -12.15
CA ASP A 143 5.37 9.19 -12.13
C ASP A 143 4.40 8.61 -11.11
N TYR A 144 4.34 7.27 -11.01
CA TYR A 144 3.59 6.56 -9.99
C TYR A 144 4.01 6.95 -8.57
N ARG A 145 5.30 6.87 -8.25
CA ARG A 145 5.80 7.21 -6.91
C ARG A 145 5.63 8.70 -6.61
N ALA A 146 5.79 9.58 -7.61
CA ALA A 146 5.50 11.00 -7.48
C ALA A 146 4.02 11.26 -7.17
N ALA A 147 3.10 10.54 -7.80
CA ALA A 147 1.67 10.66 -7.55
C ALA A 147 1.29 10.24 -6.12
N LEU A 148 1.93 9.20 -5.57
CA LEU A 148 1.77 8.83 -4.15
C LEU A 148 2.14 9.99 -3.22
N PHE A 149 3.30 10.63 -3.45
CA PHE A 149 3.72 11.80 -2.66
C PHE A 149 2.73 12.97 -2.80
N GLN A 150 2.20 13.20 -4.00
CA GLN A 150 1.19 14.24 -4.21
C GLN A 150 -0.11 13.95 -3.47
N ALA A 151 -0.54 12.69 -3.37
CA ALA A 151 -1.71 12.32 -2.59
C ALA A 151 -1.49 12.54 -1.09
N VAL A 152 -0.32 12.18 -0.55
CA VAL A 152 -0.01 12.46 0.87
C VAL A 152 0.09 13.96 1.14
N SER A 153 0.65 14.73 0.21
CA SER A 153 0.66 16.20 0.31
C SER A 153 -0.77 16.78 0.32
N ARG A 154 -1.66 16.26 -0.53
CA ARG A 154 -3.09 16.62 -0.52
C ARG A 154 -3.76 16.23 0.80
N ALA A 155 -3.46 15.04 1.32
CA ALA A 155 -3.96 14.59 2.62
C ALA A 155 -3.51 15.53 3.75
N SER A 156 -2.26 15.99 3.73
CA SER A 156 -1.77 16.97 4.69
C SER A 156 -2.52 18.30 4.62
N ALA A 157 -2.80 18.80 3.42
CA ALA A 157 -3.61 20.02 3.26
C ALA A 157 -5.04 19.83 3.78
N ILE A 158 -5.66 18.68 3.53
CA ILE A 158 -7.01 18.34 4.02
C ILE A 158 -7.01 18.22 5.55
N GLN A 159 -6.05 17.49 6.13
CA GLN A 159 -5.94 17.30 7.58
C GLN A 159 -5.71 18.63 8.30
N GLY A 160 -4.88 19.53 7.77
CA GLY A 160 -4.72 20.89 8.32
C GLY A 160 -6.03 21.69 8.29
N GLY A 161 -6.82 21.57 7.22
CA GLY A 161 -8.13 22.21 7.12
C GLY A 161 -9.15 21.65 8.11
N LEU A 162 -9.18 20.33 8.30
CA LEU A 162 -10.06 19.66 9.27
C LEU A 162 -9.69 20.00 10.72
N LEU A 163 -8.40 20.07 11.04
CA LEU A 163 -7.92 20.49 12.37
C LEU A 163 -8.30 21.93 12.68
N TRP A 164 -8.04 22.85 11.74
CA TRP A 164 -8.39 24.25 11.91
C TRP A 164 -9.88 24.44 12.22
N ASP A 165 -10.73 23.70 11.52
CA ASP A 165 -12.17 23.72 11.74
C ASP A 165 -12.55 23.20 13.13
N GLU A 166 -12.01 22.05 13.56
CA GLU A 166 -12.27 21.52 14.91
C GLU A 166 -11.81 22.48 16.01
N GLU A 167 -10.67 23.15 15.82
CA GLU A 167 -10.12 24.13 16.77
C GLU A 167 -10.92 25.44 16.83
N THR A 168 -11.62 25.80 15.75
CA THR A 168 -12.39 27.06 15.64
C THR A 168 -13.90 26.87 15.81
N ARG A 169 -14.35 25.63 16.03
CA ARG A 169 -15.76 25.31 16.27
C ARG A 169 -16.21 25.75 17.67
N ASP A 170 -17.43 26.25 17.77
CA ASP A 170 -18.04 26.61 19.05
C ASP A 170 -18.26 25.38 19.93
N ALA A 171 -17.75 25.42 21.17
CA ALA A 171 -17.76 24.29 22.11
C ALA A 171 -19.17 23.83 22.53
N GLU A 172 -20.20 24.64 22.26
CA GLU A 172 -21.60 24.31 22.55
C GLU A 172 -22.25 23.40 21.48
N GLU A 173 -21.65 23.29 20.28
CA GLU A 173 -22.26 22.58 19.14
C GLU A 173 -22.00 21.07 19.15
N THR A 174 -20.98 20.56 19.84
CA THR A 174 -20.67 19.13 19.87
C THR A 174 -20.02 18.71 21.20
N PRO A 175 -20.56 17.69 21.89
CA PRO A 175 -19.95 17.14 23.10
C PRO A 175 -18.49 16.74 22.88
N MET A 176 -17.62 17.02 23.85
CA MET A 176 -16.18 16.69 23.82
C MET A 176 -15.89 15.20 23.52
N GLU A 177 -16.82 14.31 23.85
CA GLU A 177 -16.76 12.86 23.58
C GLU A 177 -16.84 12.52 22.08
N LEU A 178 -17.29 13.46 21.24
CA LEU A 178 -17.40 13.32 19.79
C LEU A 178 -16.32 14.11 19.02
N SER A 179 -15.47 14.88 19.71
CA SER A 179 -14.38 15.63 19.08
C SER A 179 -13.32 14.71 18.49
N PHE A 180 -12.88 15.01 17.26
CA PHE A 180 -11.86 14.25 16.56
C PHE A 180 -10.44 14.60 17.01
N THR A 181 -9.57 13.59 16.97
CA THR A 181 -8.13 13.72 17.23
C THR A 181 -7.37 13.94 15.93
N ASN A 182 -6.09 14.28 16.04
CA ASN A 182 -5.22 14.37 14.87
C ASN A 182 -5.14 13.05 14.08
N VAL A 183 -5.10 11.91 14.77
CA VAL A 183 -5.09 10.57 14.16
C VAL A 183 -6.35 10.35 13.31
N ASP A 184 -7.51 10.75 13.84
CA ASP A 184 -8.79 10.64 13.16
C ASP A 184 -8.80 11.44 11.85
N PHE A 185 -8.29 12.68 11.91
CA PHE A 185 -8.21 13.53 10.73
C PHE A 185 -7.18 13.09 9.70
N ARG A 186 -6.06 12.48 10.10
CA ARG A 186 -5.14 11.86 9.12
C ARG A 186 -5.80 10.72 8.37
N PHE A 187 -6.53 9.88 9.09
CA PHE A 187 -7.25 8.75 8.51
C PHE A 187 -8.30 9.24 7.48
N ALA A 188 -9.16 10.18 7.89
CA ALA A 188 -10.15 10.79 7.00
C ALA A 188 -9.49 11.49 5.81
N ALA A 189 -8.44 12.28 6.06
CA ALA A 189 -7.74 13.01 5.02
C ALA A 189 -7.08 12.09 3.98
N MET A 190 -6.54 10.93 4.38
CA MET A 190 -5.98 9.96 3.43
C MET A 190 -7.05 9.38 2.50
N ILE A 191 -8.25 9.10 3.02
CA ILE A 191 -9.39 8.67 2.20
C ILE A 191 -9.80 9.78 1.25
N LEU A 192 -9.99 11.00 1.75
CA LEU A 192 -10.41 12.15 0.96
C LEU A 192 -9.40 12.52 -0.12
N ALA A 193 -8.11 12.41 0.18
CA ALA A 193 -7.03 12.78 -0.73
C ALA A 193 -6.97 11.95 -2.01
N LYS A 194 -7.63 10.79 -2.01
CA LYS A 194 -7.82 9.98 -3.22
C LYS A 194 -8.72 10.67 -4.24
N ARG A 195 -9.59 11.59 -3.83
CA ARG A 195 -10.33 12.42 -4.77
C ARG A 195 -9.44 13.62 -5.15
N ALA A 196 -8.94 13.66 -6.38
CA ALA A 196 -8.04 14.70 -6.85
C ALA A 196 -8.73 16.04 -7.18
N ILE A 197 -9.53 16.55 -6.25
CA ILE A 197 -10.13 17.87 -6.31
C ILE A 197 -9.45 18.81 -5.31
N ASN A 198 -9.95 20.04 -5.22
CA ASN A 198 -9.45 21.04 -4.28
C ASN A 198 -9.61 20.53 -2.82
N PRO A 199 -8.54 20.49 -2.01
CA PRO A 199 -8.60 20.16 -0.58
C PRO A 199 -9.70 20.89 0.18
N SER A 200 -9.88 22.20 -0.05
CA SER A 200 -10.88 22.97 0.69
C SER A 200 -12.31 22.49 0.42
N LEU A 201 -12.60 22.05 -0.81
CA LEU A 201 -13.91 21.48 -1.14
C LEU A 201 -14.15 20.15 -0.43
N LEU A 202 -13.11 19.32 -0.26
CA LEU A 202 -13.21 18.05 0.46
C LEU A 202 -13.39 18.27 1.96
N VAL A 203 -12.71 19.26 2.53
CA VAL A 203 -12.89 19.69 3.93
C VAL A 203 -14.34 20.13 4.14
N SER A 204 -14.84 21.06 3.31
CA SER A 204 -16.24 21.52 3.41
C SER A 204 -17.26 20.41 3.20
N ALA A 205 -16.99 19.46 2.30
CA ALA A 205 -17.88 18.32 2.10
C ALA A 205 -17.89 17.38 3.30
N PHE A 206 -16.71 17.08 3.86
CA PHE A 206 -16.60 16.27 5.06
C PHE A 206 -17.40 16.90 6.21
N GLN A 207 -17.25 18.21 6.42
CA GLN A 207 -18.00 18.98 7.42
C GLN A 207 -19.51 18.89 7.20
N MET A 208 -19.97 19.15 5.97
CA MET A 208 -21.38 19.05 5.63
C MET A 208 -21.94 17.67 5.98
N PHE A 209 -21.24 16.59 5.64
CA PHE A 209 -21.69 15.25 6.00
C PHE A 209 -21.58 15.00 7.51
N HIS A 210 -20.53 15.48 8.16
CA HIS A 210 -20.32 15.25 9.58
C HIS A 210 -21.38 15.95 10.45
N HIS A 211 -21.67 17.21 10.19
CA HIS A 211 -22.60 18.03 11.00
C HIS A 211 -24.05 17.90 10.56
N ASP A 212 -24.33 17.86 9.26
CA ASP A 212 -25.70 17.96 8.77
C ASP A 212 -26.40 16.60 8.59
N THR A 213 -25.68 15.49 8.79
CA THR A 213 -26.24 14.15 8.69
C THR A 213 -26.73 13.68 10.05
N ASN A 214 -27.93 13.10 10.11
CA ASN A 214 -28.42 12.47 11.33
C ASN A 214 -27.77 11.10 11.53
N TRP A 215 -26.63 11.08 12.22
CA TRP A 215 -25.89 9.86 12.53
C TRP A 215 -26.54 8.97 13.60
N GLY A 216 -27.65 9.39 14.21
CA GLY A 216 -28.31 8.64 15.29
C GLY A 216 -27.38 8.38 16.48
N SER A 217 -27.42 7.16 17.03
CA SER A 217 -26.61 6.73 18.17
C SER A 217 -25.22 6.21 17.78
N LEU A 218 -24.78 6.40 16.53
CA LEU A 218 -23.47 5.94 16.10
C LEU A 218 -22.35 6.60 16.90
N ASN A 219 -21.31 5.81 17.18
CA ASN A 219 -20.10 6.28 17.83
C ASN A 219 -19.31 7.21 16.89
N LYS A 220 -18.34 7.90 17.48
CA LYS A 220 -17.43 8.82 16.79
C LYS A 220 -16.71 8.20 15.57
N VAL A 221 -16.26 6.94 15.69
CA VAL A 221 -15.50 6.24 14.63
C VAL A 221 -16.36 6.02 13.38
N ASP A 222 -17.60 5.58 13.56
CA ASP A 222 -18.51 5.32 12.43
C ASP A 222 -18.93 6.62 11.73
N ARG A 223 -19.05 7.72 12.49
CA ARG A 223 -19.28 9.06 11.93
C ARG A 223 -18.10 9.54 11.10
N LEU A 224 -16.87 9.38 11.59
CA LEU A 224 -15.65 9.74 10.86
C LEU A 224 -15.58 9.01 9.52
N ILE A 225 -15.72 7.68 9.57
CA ILE A 225 -15.63 6.81 8.39
C ILE A 225 -16.75 7.17 7.41
N GLY A 226 -18.00 7.25 7.88
CA GLY A 226 -19.16 7.60 7.06
C GLY A 226 -18.99 8.96 6.36
N SER A 227 -18.58 9.99 7.09
CA SER A 227 -18.32 11.32 6.53
C SER A 227 -17.21 11.32 5.49
N ALA A 228 -16.10 10.63 5.78
CA ALA A 228 -14.97 10.53 4.85
C ALA A 228 -15.37 9.81 3.56
N ILE A 229 -16.14 8.72 3.67
CA ILE A 229 -16.67 7.99 2.51
C ILE A 229 -17.54 8.91 1.67
N LEU A 230 -18.61 9.49 2.25
CA LEU A 230 -19.58 10.30 1.51
C LEU A 230 -18.91 11.49 0.82
N ALA A 231 -17.97 12.17 1.49
CA ALA A 231 -17.22 13.28 0.89
C ALA A 231 -16.23 12.83 -0.21
N SER A 232 -15.73 11.59 -0.15
CA SER A 232 -14.83 11.02 -1.16
C SER A 232 -15.54 10.52 -2.43
N LEU A 233 -16.87 10.35 -2.40
CA LEU A 233 -17.62 9.84 -3.56
C LEU A 233 -17.55 10.78 -4.77
N PRO A 234 -17.58 10.25 -6.01
CA PRO A 234 -17.24 11.02 -7.21
C PRO A 234 -18.31 12.05 -7.63
N TRP A 235 -19.55 11.90 -7.15
CA TRP A 235 -20.69 12.76 -7.50
C TRP A 235 -20.63 14.14 -6.82
N ASP A 236 -21.55 15.03 -7.17
CA ASP A 236 -21.77 16.27 -6.42
C ASP A 236 -22.33 15.95 -5.02
N PHE A 237 -21.96 16.76 -4.03
CA PHE A 237 -22.24 16.47 -2.63
C PHE A 237 -23.75 16.43 -2.30
N ALA A 238 -24.57 17.21 -3.01
CA ALA A 238 -26.02 17.22 -2.81
C ALA A 238 -26.66 15.93 -3.33
N THR A 239 -26.26 15.46 -4.50
CA THR A 239 -26.68 14.16 -5.05
C THR A 239 -26.27 13.02 -4.12
N VAL A 240 -25.02 13.01 -3.63
CA VAL A 240 -24.55 12.00 -2.68
C VAL A 240 -25.42 11.99 -1.41
N ARG A 241 -25.69 13.17 -0.83
CA ARG A 241 -26.52 13.28 0.38
C ARG A 241 -27.94 12.76 0.15
N ASN A 242 -28.56 13.12 -0.96
CA ASN A 242 -29.91 12.65 -1.32
C ASN A 242 -29.92 11.13 -1.53
N ALA A 243 -28.94 10.60 -2.26
CA ALA A 243 -28.78 9.17 -2.48
C ALA A 243 -28.65 8.41 -1.15
N PHE A 244 -27.76 8.88 -0.28
CA PHE A 244 -27.51 8.31 1.04
C PHE A 244 -28.77 8.27 1.92
N GLU A 245 -29.49 9.38 2.07
CA GLU A 245 -30.69 9.43 2.92
C GLU A 245 -31.81 8.53 2.40
N ARG A 246 -31.98 8.45 1.08
CA ARG A 246 -32.97 7.54 0.48
C ARG A 246 -32.58 6.08 0.63
N LEU A 247 -31.31 5.74 0.38
CA LEU A 247 -30.80 4.38 0.57
C LEU A 247 -30.92 3.92 2.04
N ARG A 248 -30.75 4.82 3.01
CA ARG A 248 -31.03 4.49 4.42
C ARG A 248 -32.47 4.06 4.66
N VAL A 249 -33.43 4.68 4.00
CA VAL A 249 -34.84 4.32 4.13
C VAL A 249 -35.12 2.99 3.44
N GLU A 250 -34.61 2.80 2.21
CA GLU A 250 -34.74 1.53 1.48
C GLU A 250 -34.16 0.35 2.28
N LEU A 251 -32.92 0.47 2.77
CA LEU A 251 -32.27 -0.59 3.54
C LEU A 251 -33.02 -0.98 4.82
N GLU A 252 -33.78 -0.05 5.43
CA GLU A 252 -34.65 -0.37 6.57
C GLU A 252 -35.77 -1.33 6.17
N TYR A 253 -36.39 -1.14 5.00
CA TYR A 253 -37.41 -2.05 4.47
C TYR A 253 -36.85 -3.43 4.14
N HIS A 254 -35.57 -3.52 3.82
CA HIS A 254 -34.83 -4.76 3.61
C HIS A 254 -34.31 -5.40 4.93
N GLY A 255 -34.70 -4.87 6.09
CA GLY A 255 -34.41 -5.46 7.40
C GLY A 255 -32.99 -5.21 7.93
N VAL A 256 -32.25 -4.28 7.31
CA VAL A 256 -30.92 -3.90 7.79
C VAL A 256 -31.03 -3.13 9.10
N GLN A 257 -30.29 -3.58 10.11
CA GLN A 257 -30.33 -2.97 11.44
C GLN A 257 -29.83 -1.51 11.43
N PRO A 258 -30.35 -0.64 12.32
CA PRO A 258 -29.99 0.78 12.35
C PRO A 258 -28.46 1.06 12.36
N GLU A 259 -27.69 0.24 13.06
CA GLU A 259 -26.24 0.32 13.21
C GLU A 259 -25.47 0.06 11.90
N ASP A 260 -25.88 -0.92 11.11
CA ASP A 260 -25.22 -1.30 9.86
C ASP A 260 -25.69 -0.45 8.68
N ARG A 261 -26.94 0.03 8.76
CA ARG A 261 -27.65 0.75 7.70
C ARG A 261 -26.95 2.00 7.22
N ILE A 262 -26.28 2.73 8.12
CA ILE A 262 -25.61 3.98 7.77
C ILE A 262 -24.35 3.72 6.94
N LEU A 263 -23.49 2.78 7.36
CA LEU A 263 -22.30 2.43 6.58
C LEU A 263 -22.67 1.71 5.29
N ALA A 264 -23.71 0.85 5.30
CA ALA A 264 -24.29 0.26 4.10
C ALA A 264 -24.80 1.32 3.13
N ALA A 265 -25.62 2.27 3.57
CA ALA A 265 -26.12 3.35 2.72
C ALA A 265 -25.00 4.22 2.18
N ALA A 266 -24.02 4.60 3.02
CA ALA A 266 -22.87 5.40 2.60
C ALA A 266 -22.04 4.66 1.55
N SER A 267 -21.90 3.34 1.71
CA SER A 267 -21.21 2.50 0.73
C SER A 267 -21.94 2.41 -0.60
N LEU A 268 -23.27 2.54 -0.64
CA LEU A 268 -24.07 2.39 -1.87
C LEU A 268 -24.40 3.73 -2.54
N ALA A 269 -24.08 4.87 -1.89
CA ALA A 269 -24.48 6.20 -2.34
C ALA A 269 -23.82 6.66 -3.65
N ASP A 270 -22.81 5.95 -4.16
CA ASP A 270 -22.23 6.18 -5.49
C ASP A 270 -22.98 5.45 -6.61
N ILE A 271 -23.87 4.51 -6.27
CA ILE A 271 -24.62 3.72 -7.24
C ILE A 271 -25.74 4.57 -7.83
N PRO A 272 -25.88 4.65 -9.17
CA PRO A 272 -27.01 5.33 -9.80
C PRO A 272 -28.35 4.75 -9.34
N GLN A 273 -29.33 5.62 -9.11
CA GLN A 273 -30.66 5.22 -8.62
C GLN A 273 -31.32 4.12 -9.46
N SER A 274 -31.08 4.10 -10.77
CA SER A 274 -31.62 3.08 -11.68
C SER A 274 -31.17 1.65 -11.35
N ALA A 275 -30.07 1.49 -10.61
CA ALA A 275 -29.51 0.19 -10.23
C ALA A 275 -29.74 -0.17 -8.75
N TRP A 276 -30.49 0.66 -7.99
CA TRP A 276 -30.74 0.40 -6.58
C TRP A 276 -31.58 -0.87 -6.35
N ALA A 277 -32.62 -1.07 -7.15
CA ALA A 277 -33.47 -2.26 -7.01
C ALA A 277 -32.65 -3.55 -7.18
N GLU A 278 -31.76 -3.58 -8.18
CA GLU A 278 -30.87 -4.72 -8.43
C GLU A 278 -29.92 -4.96 -7.25
N VAL A 279 -29.23 -3.93 -6.73
CA VAL A 279 -28.29 -4.15 -5.62
C VAL A 279 -28.98 -4.54 -4.32
N LEU A 280 -30.18 -4.02 -4.06
CA LEU A 280 -30.97 -4.38 -2.87
C LEU A 280 -31.51 -5.82 -2.97
N GLU A 281 -32.02 -6.22 -4.14
CA GLU A 281 -32.43 -7.62 -4.39
C GLU A 281 -31.25 -8.58 -4.22
N ARG A 282 -30.05 -8.19 -4.68
CA ARG A 282 -28.83 -8.97 -4.45
C ARG A 282 -28.50 -9.10 -2.96
N ILE A 283 -28.68 -8.06 -2.14
CA ILE A 283 -28.51 -8.15 -0.67
C ILE A 283 -29.48 -9.17 -0.07
N ASP A 284 -30.76 -9.11 -0.47
CA ASP A 284 -31.78 -10.05 0.00
C ASP A 284 -31.46 -11.50 -0.38
N ASP A 285 -31.01 -11.72 -1.62
CA ASP A 285 -30.64 -13.04 -2.12
C ASP A 285 -29.43 -13.62 -1.38
N LEU A 286 -28.42 -12.78 -1.11
CA LEU A 286 -27.26 -13.17 -0.30
C LEU A 286 -27.68 -13.57 1.11
N HIS A 287 -28.56 -12.81 1.74
CA HIS A 287 -29.04 -13.10 3.09
C HIS A 287 -29.97 -14.33 3.13
N ARG A 288 -30.79 -14.54 2.09
CA ARG A 288 -31.59 -15.75 1.94
C ARG A 288 -30.70 -16.99 1.81
N GLY A 289 -29.59 -16.88 1.07
CA GLY A 289 -28.61 -17.95 0.91
C GLY A 289 -27.76 -18.21 2.17
N ARG A 290 -27.45 -17.18 2.96
CA ARG A 290 -26.76 -17.30 4.25
C ARG A 290 -27.35 -16.34 5.29
N PRO A 291 -28.37 -16.76 6.06
CA PRO A 291 -29.06 -15.88 7.03
C PRO A 291 -28.19 -15.36 8.18
N THR A 292 -27.07 -16.01 8.46
CA THR A 292 -26.11 -15.56 9.49
C THR A 292 -25.11 -14.54 8.98
N LEU A 293 -25.10 -14.24 7.67
CA LEU A 293 -24.20 -13.26 7.08
C LEU A 293 -24.56 -11.86 7.56
N ASN A 294 -23.59 -11.17 8.17
CA ASN A 294 -23.73 -9.80 8.60
C ASN A 294 -24.10 -8.88 7.40
N PHE A 295 -25.00 -7.91 7.62
CA PHE A 295 -25.51 -7.05 6.55
C PHE A 295 -24.45 -6.13 5.91
N LEU A 296 -23.42 -5.74 6.67
CA LEU A 296 -22.26 -5.01 6.16
C LEU A 296 -21.50 -5.85 5.12
N LEU A 297 -21.30 -7.13 5.41
CA LEU A 297 -20.64 -8.09 4.52
C LEU A 297 -21.51 -8.43 3.30
N ALA A 298 -22.82 -8.59 3.52
CA ALA A 298 -23.78 -8.79 2.43
C ALA A 298 -23.80 -7.59 1.47
N SER A 299 -23.77 -6.36 2.00
CA SER A 299 -23.69 -5.14 1.18
C SER A 299 -22.39 -5.07 0.37
N ALA A 300 -21.28 -5.52 0.94
CA ALA A 300 -20.01 -5.63 0.23
C ALA A 300 -20.08 -6.66 -0.91
N LEU A 301 -20.61 -7.86 -0.63
CA LEU A 301 -20.75 -8.94 -1.60
C LEU A 301 -21.78 -8.62 -2.69
N ALA A 302 -22.81 -7.83 -2.40
CA ALA A 302 -23.80 -7.43 -3.40
C ALA A 302 -23.17 -6.63 -4.55
N ARG A 303 -22.07 -5.94 -4.26
CA ARG A 303 -21.27 -5.18 -5.24
C ARG A 303 -20.24 -6.02 -6.01
N SER A 304 -20.13 -7.31 -5.68
CA SER A 304 -19.30 -8.25 -6.41
C SER A 304 -19.68 -8.30 -7.90
N PRO A 305 -18.72 -8.49 -8.82
CA PRO A 305 -19.02 -8.66 -10.24
C PRO A 305 -19.73 -9.99 -10.55
N TYR A 306 -19.84 -10.90 -9.58
CA TYR A 306 -20.45 -12.23 -9.72
C TYR A 306 -21.91 -12.26 -9.26
N GLU A 307 -22.74 -13.16 -9.79
CA GLU A 307 -24.11 -13.38 -9.30
C GLU A 307 -24.14 -13.76 -7.81
N PRO A 308 -25.22 -13.45 -7.05
CA PRO A 308 -25.29 -13.73 -5.61
C PRO A 308 -24.95 -15.17 -5.24
N ALA A 309 -25.44 -16.15 -6.01
CA ALA A 309 -25.14 -17.56 -5.78
C ALA A 309 -23.65 -17.90 -5.93
N GLU A 310 -22.98 -17.34 -6.94
CA GLU A 310 -21.55 -17.54 -7.16
C GLU A 310 -20.73 -16.76 -6.12
N ALA A 311 -21.14 -15.54 -5.76
CA ALA A 311 -20.49 -14.75 -4.70
C ALA A 311 -20.53 -15.48 -3.35
N LEU A 312 -21.68 -16.09 -2.99
CA LEU A 312 -21.79 -16.94 -1.80
C LEU A 312 -20.91 -18.18 -1.90
N ALA A 313 -20.92 -18.88 -3.03
CA ALA A 313 -20.11 -20.07 -3.20
C ALA A 313 -18.60 -19.76 -3.07
N ARG A 314 -18.14 -18.63 -3.60
CA ARG A 314 -16.77 -18.14 -3.42
C ARG A 314 -16.47 -17.78 -1.97
N PHE A 315 -17.43 -17.18 -1.27
CA PHE A 315 -17.31 -16.85 0.14
C PHE A 315 -17.17 -18.12 1.01
N GLU A 316 -17.98 -19.15 0.79
CA GLU A 316 -17.88 -20.43 1.50
C GLU A 316 -16.55 -21.15 1.22
N ASP A 317 -16.08 -21.12 -0.02
CA ASP A 317 -14.79 -21.70 -0.39
C ASP A 317 -13.63 -20.96 0.26
N ALA A 318 -13.71 -19.63 0.35
CA ALA A 318 -12.72 -18.83 1.04
C ALA A 318 -12.67 -19.18 2.53
N LEU A 319 -13.83 -19.27 3.21
CA LEU A 319 -13.92 -19.71 4.61
C LEU A 319 -13.35 -21.11 4.80
N THR A 320 -13.79 -22.07 4.00
CA THR A 320 -13.35 -23.46 4.08
C THR A 320 -11.85 -23.60 3.84
N GLY A 321 -11.32 -22.92 2.82
CA GLY A 321 -9.91 -22.95 2.50
C GLY A 321 -9.03 -22.23 3.52
N MET A 322 -9.54 -21.18 4.18
CA MET A 322 -8.87 -20.52 5.29
C MET A 322 -8.87 -21.40 6.55
N ALA A 323 -10.00 -22.01 6.90
CA ALA A 323 -10.08 -22.97 8.01
C ALA A 323 -9.13 -24.16 7.81
N ALA A 324 -9.03 -24.68 6.58
CA ALA A 324 -8.09 -25.75 6.23
C ALA A 324 -6.61 -25.36 6.43
N ARG A 325 -6.29 -24.06 6.39
CA ARG A 325 -4.95 -23.51 6.69
C ARG A 325 -4.76 -23.14 8.16
N GLY A 326 -5.76 -23.41 9.01
CA GLY A 326 -5.69 -23.21 10.46
C GLY A 326 -6.11 -21.81 10.94
N TYR A 327 -6.67 -20.96 10.08
CA TYR A 327 -7.24 -19.68 10.50
C TYR A 327 -8.56 -19.93 11.23
N LYS A 328 -8.73 -19.33 12.42
CA LYS A 328 -9.90 -19.55 13.28
C LYS A 328 -11.07 -18.66 12.87
N ASP A 329 -12.26 -19.23 12.83
CA ASP A 329 -13.49 -18.49 12.54
C ASP A 329 -13.71 -17.29 13.47
N GLY A 330 -14.25 -16.23 12.91
CA GLY A 330 -14.55 -14.97 13.58
C GLY A 330 -14.84 -13.85 12.57
N ILE A 331 -15.33 -12.71 13.06
CA ILE A 331 -15.78 -11.61 12.20
C ILE A 331 -14.70 -11.09 11.26
N HIS A 332 -13.43 -11.08 11.67
CA HIS A 332 -12.30 -10.69 10.83
C HIS A 332 -12.00 -11.69 9.69
N ILE A 333 -12.28 -12.98 9.90
CA ILE A 333 -12.15 -14.01 8.86
C ILE A 333 -13.34 -13.95 7.90
N GLU A 334 -14.55 -13.70 8.39
CA GLU A 334 -15.71 -13.48 7.52
C GLU A 334 -15.50 -12.24 6.65
N ALA A 335 -14.99 -11.14 7.23
CA ALA A 335 -14.61 -9.95 6.47
C ALA A 335 -13.55 -10.25 5.40
N ALA A 336 -12.50 -10.99 5.76
CA ALA A 336 -11.47 -11.42 4.80
C ALA A 336 -12.07 -12.28 3.67
N ALA A 337 -12.94 -13.23 4.01
CA ALA A 337 -13.62 -14.09 3.04
C ALA A 337 -14.51 -13.29 2.09
N SER A 338 -15.26 -12.31 2.60
CA SER A 338 -16.09 -11.44 1.76
C SER A 338 -15.26 -10.60 0.79
N LEU A 339 -14.13 -10.05 1.25
CA LEU A 339 -13.21 -9.29 0.40
C LEU A 339 -12.61 -10.16 -0.71
N LEU A 340 -12.17 -11.39 -0.39
CA LEU A 340 -11.65 -12.33 -1.39
C LEU A 340 -12.72 -12.77 -2.39
N ALA A 341 -13.92 -13.08 -1.90
CA ALA A 341 -15.02 -13.55 -2.74
C ALA A 341 -15.51 -12.49 -3.74
N ALA A 342 -15.46 -11.21 -3.35
CA ALA A 342 -15.74 -10.07 -4.22
C ALA A 342 -14.60 -9.71 -5.18
N GLY A 343 -13.38 -10.20 -4.92
CA GLY A 343 -12.20 -9.92 -5.72
C GLY A 343 -12.26 -10.56 -7.12
N PRO A 344 -11.55 -9.99 -8.12
CA PRO A 344 -11.62 -10.42 -9.51
C PRO A 344 -10.83 -11.70 -9.82
N MET A 345 -10.11 -12.27 -8.84
CA MET A 345 -9.28 -13.46 -9.04
C MET A 345 -10.12 -14.71 -9.33
N THR A 346 -9.48 -15.81 -9.72
CA THR A 346 -10.20 -17.08 -9.85
C THR A 346 -10.48 -17.68 -8.47
N ARG A 347 -11.58 -18.43 -8.37
CA ARG A 347 -12.04 -19.06 -7.12
C ARG A 347 -10.96 -19.98 -6.52
N GLU A 348 -10.23 -20.70 -7.36
CA GLU A 348 -9.19 -21.66 -6.96
C GLU A 348 -7.96 -20.98 -6.34
N THR A 349 -7.67 -19.73 -6.72
CA THR A 349 -6.45 -19.02 -6.31
C THR A 349 -6.66 -18.07 -5.13
N MET A 350 -7.91 -17.78 -4.74
CA MET A 350 -8.24 -16.81 -3.68
C MET A 350 -7.44 -17.04 -2.39
N VAL A 351 -7.46 -18.27 -1.88
CA VAL A 351 -6.86 -18.59 -0.57
C VAL A 351 -5.34 -18.69 -0.67
N GLU A 352 -4.79 -19.08 -1.82
CA GLU A 352 -3.35 -19.04 -2.07
C GLU A 352 -2.84 -17.60 -2.07
N ARG A 353 -3.49 -16.71 -2.83
CA ARG A 353 -3.16 -15.27 -2.86
C ARG A 353 -3.23 -14.65 -1.47
N PHE A 354 -4.28 -14.97 -0.72
CA PHE A 354 -4.42 -14.56 0.68
C PHE A 354 -3.25 -15.05 1.54
N SER A 355 -2.84 -16.32 1.40
CA SER A 355 -1.73 -16.90 2.17
C SER A 355 -0.41 -16.19 1.89
N VAL A 356 -0.15 -15.84 0.62
CA VAL A 356 1.03 -15.05 0.23
C VAL A 356 0.97 -13.66 0.87
N ALA A 357 -0.17 -12.95 0.78
CA ALA A 357 -0.31 -11.65 1.43
C ALA A 357 -0.09 -11.75 2.95
N MET A 358 -0.69 -12.75 3.61
CA MET A 358 -0.53 -13.01 5.03
C MET A 358 0.92 -13.22 5.44
N SER A 359 1.72 -13.99 4.68
CA SER A 359 3.12 -14.23 5.02
C SER A 359 3.98 -12.97 4.90
N HIS A 360 3.62 -12.07 3.99
CA HIS A 360 4.34 -10.80 3.79
C HIS A 360 3.90 -9.68 4.73
N LEU A 361 2.70 -9.78 5.32
CA LEU A 361 2.16 -8.84 6.31
C LEU A 361 2.32 -9.34 7.76
N ALA A 362 2.99 -10.47 7.97
CA ALA A 362 3.21 -11.03 9.29
C ALA A 362 4.03 -10.03 10.15
N GLY A 363 3.48 -9.65 11.30
CA GLY A 363 4.08 -8.66 12.20
C GLY A 363 3.81 -7.20 11.83
N THR A 364 3.07 -6.95 10.74
CA THR A 364 2.64 -5.62 10.30
C THR A 364 1.27 -5.24 10.89
N PHE A 365 0.33 -6.19 10.87
CA PHE A 365 -1.03 -6.02 11.41
C PHE A 365 -1.36 -7.13 12.40
N ASP A 366 -2.16 -6.81 13.42
CA ASP A 366 -2.67 -7.79 14.38
C ASP A 366 -4.17 -7.55 14.72
N PRO A 367 -5.11 -8.38 14.24
CA PRO A 367 -4.94 -9.50 13.30
C PRO A 367 -4.80 -9.03 11.84
N ALA A 368 -3.94 -9.70 11.05
CA ALA A 368 -3.66 -9.30 9.66
C ALA A 368 -4.70 -9.74 8.61
N PHE A 369 -5.81 -10.39 8.99
CA PHE A 369 -6.69 -11.08 8.02
C PHE A 369 -7.38 -10.13 7.04
N ALA A 370 -8.06 -9.09 7.53
CA ALA A 370 -8.72 -8.13 6.66
C ALA A 370 -7.70 -7.38 5.78
N PRO A 371 -6.60 -6.81 6.32
CA PRO A 371 -5.51 -6.23 5.51
C PRO A 371 -4.96 -7.16 4.42
N ALA A 372 -4.67 -8.42 4.77
CA ALA A 372 -4.15 -9.38 3.80
C ALA A 372 -5.17 -9.71 2.71
N ALA A 373 -6.45 -9.82 3.06
CA ALA A 373 -7.51 -10.01 2.08
C ALA A 373 -7.69 -8.78 1.17
N MET A 374 -7.50 -7.56 1.68
CA MET A 374 -7.55 -6.33 0.89
C MET A 374 -6.43 -6.29 -0.16
N ILE A 375 -5.20 -6.62 0.24
CA ILE A 375 -4.06 -6.72 -0.70
C ILE A 375 -4.28 -7.89 -1.66
N ALA A 376 -4.73 -9.04 -1.15
CA ALA A 376 -4.95 -10.22 -1.98
C ALA A 376 -6.04 -10.00 -3.02
N ALA A 377 -7.14 -9.31 -2.68
CA ALA A 377 -8.27 -8.99 -3.57
C ALA A 377 -7.93 -7.97 -4.67
N ASN A 378 -6.72 -7.41 -4.67
CA ASN A 378 -6.27 -6.48 -5.70
C ASN A 378 -6.22 -7.18 -7.09
N PRO A 379 -6.62 -6.51 -8.20
CA PRO A 379 -6.44 -7.02 -9.56
C PRO A 379 -4.99 -7.33 -9.95
N LEU A 380 -4.02 -6.69 -9.29
CA LEU A 380 -2.58 -6.96 -9.46
C LEU A 380 -2.21 -8.38 -9.00
N GLU A 381 -1.05 -8.88 -9.39
CA GLU A 381 -0.50 -10.10 -8.79
C GLU A 381 -0.16 -9.89 -7.31
N PRO A 382 -0.13 -10.93 -6.47
CA PRO A 382 0.12 -10.77 -5.03
C PRO A 382 1.38 -9.97 -4.71
N LEU A 383 2.49 -10.26 -5.37
CA LEU A 383 3.76 -9.57 -5.14
C LEU A 383 3.74 -8.12 -5.66
N GLU A 384 3.05 -7.85 -6.77
CA GLU A 384 2.83 -6.49 -7.28
C GLU A 384 2.03 -5.66 -6.26
N ALA A 385 0.96 -6.22 -5.69
CA ALA A 385 0.14 -5.54 -4.70
C ALA A 385 0.90 -5.29 -3.37
N ILE A 386 1.74 -6.25 -2.95
CA ILE A 386 2.62 -6.09 -1.79
C ILE A 386 3.66 -5.00 -2.03
N ASP A 387 4.22 -4.92 -3.23
CA ASP A 387 5.20 -3.89 -3.61
C ASP A 387 4.58 -2.49 -3.58
N VAL A 388 3.36 -2.34 -4.12
CA VAL A 388 2.59 -1.09 -4.01
C VAL A 388 2.35 -0.70 -2.55
N PHE A 389 1.99 -1.66 -1.70
CA PHE A 389 1.79 -1.40 -0.27
C PHE A 389 3.08 -0.93 0.42
N ARG A 390 4.23 -1.55 0.10
CA ARG A 390 5.55 -1.13 0.61
C ARG A 390 5.93 0.27 0.15
N ASP A 391 5.66 0.61 -1.11
CA ASP A 391 5.88 1.97 -1.62
C ASP A 391 4.99 2.99 -0.88
N CYS A 392 3.75 2.62 -0.53
CA CYS A 392 2.87 3.46 0.29
C CYS A 392 3.40 3.64 1.72
N ILE A 393 3.90 2.58 2.37
CA ILE A 393 4.59 2.68 3.68
C ILE A 393 5.75 3.68 3.58
N ALA A 394 6.58 3.54 2.54
CA ALA A 394 7.74 4.40 2.35
C ALA A 394 7.35 5.86 2.17
N VAL A 395 6.29 6.14 1.40
CA VAL A 395 5.80 7.51 1.16
C VAL A 395 5.23 8.12 2.44
N VAL A 396 4.35 7.41 3.16
CA VAL A 396 3.79 7.88 4.44
C VAL A 396 4.91 8.20 5.44
N THR A 397 5.91 7.32 5.52
CA THR A 397 7.06 7.48 6.41
C THR A 397 7.92 8.69 6.01
N ARG A 398 8.29 8.81 4.72
CA ARG A 398 9.15 9.90 4.22
C ARG A 398 8.47 11.26 4.29
N SER A 399 7.16 11.30 4.10
CA SER A 399 6.36 12.51 4.26
C SER A 399 6.08 12.87 5.73
N SER A 400 6.47 12.02 6.69
CA SER A 400 6.16 12.19 8.12
C SER A 400 4.66 12.42 8.37
N PHE A 401 3.80 11.77 7.58
CA PHE A 401 2.35 11.93 7.67
C PHE A 401 1.75 10.91 8.66
N TYR A 402 2.18 10.98 9.92
CA TYR A 402 1.73 10.16 11.04
C TYR A 402 2.18 10.83 12.37
N ASP A 403 1.54 10.52 13.50
CA ASP A 403 2.05 10.86 14.85
C ASP A 403 2.53 9.60 15.57
N LEU A 404 1.81 8.49 15.37
CA LEU A 404 2.07 7.20 15.97
C LEU A 404 2.53 6.24 14.88
N THR A 405 3.57 5.45 15.16
CA THR A 405 4.09 4.50 14.18
C THR A 405 3.04 3.46 13.76
N LEU A 406 2.12 3.12 14.67
CA LEU A 406 0.98 2.23 14.38
C LEU A 406 0.03 2.77 13.30
N GLU A 407 0.04 4.08 12.99
CA GLU A 407 -0.77 4.64 11.89
C GLU A 407 -0.18 4.31 10.52
N ILE A 408 1.13 4.04 10.43
CA ILE A 408 1.86 4.00 9.16
C ILE A 408 1.26 2.94 8.24
N GLU A 409 1.05 1.73 8.76
CA GLU A 409 0.58 0.61 7.96
C GLU A 409 -0.88 0.76 7.55
N GLU A 410 -1.71 1.37 8.39
CA GLU A 410 -3.10 1.67 8.05
C GLU A 410 -3.23 2.75 6.98
N LEU A 411 -2.52 3.86 7.15
CA LEU A 411 -2.49 4.94 6.17
C LEU A 411 -1.92 4.44 4.85
N ALA A 412 -0.89 3.59 4.89
CA ALA A 412 -0.34 2.95 3.71
C ALA A 412 -1.32 1.96 3.07
N LEU A 413 -2.09 1.21 3.85
CA LEU A 413 -3.08 0.28 3.32
C LEU A 413 -4.23 1.01 2.64
N ILE A 414 -4.74 2.08 3.26
CA ILE A 414 -5.68 3.00 2.62
C ILE A 414 -5.06 3.49 1.32
N LEU A 415 -3.85 4.06 1.34
CA LEU A 415 -3.22 4.65 0.16
C LEU A 415 -2.99 3.63 -0.96
N SER A 416 -2.50 2.43 -0.63
CA SER A 416 -2.15 1.36 -1.58
C SER A 416 -3.33 0.88 -2.42
N TYR A 417 -4.51 1.07 -1.87
CA TYR A 417 -5.71 0.56 -2.46
C TYR A 417 -6.21 1.41 -3.62
N GLY A 418 -6.42 0.77 -4.77
CA GLY A 418 -6.80 1.45 -6.02
C GLY A 418 -5.63 2.17 -6.68
N VAL A 419 -4.40 1.91 -6.23
CA VAL A 419 -3.19 2.50 -6.81
C VAL A 419 -2.40 1.42 -7.55
N ALA A 420 -2.08 1.68 -8.81
CA ALA A 420 -1.18 0.85 -9.61
C ALA A 420 -0.49 1.71 -10.70
N PRO A 421 0.77 1.41 -11.08
CA PRO A 421 1.53 2.16 -12.09
C PRO A 421 1.10 1.95 -13.55
N MET A 422 0.09 1.12 -13.86
CA MET A 422 -0.11 0.60 -15.22
C MET A 422 -1.45 0.98 -15.85
N GLY A 423 -1.43 1.68 -17.00
CA GLY A 423 -2.46 1.68 -18.07
C GLY A 423 -3.87 2.20 -17.72
N LEU A 424 -4.17 2.23 -16.44
CA LEU A 424 -5.30 2.81 -15.75
C LEU A 424 -4.62 3.85 -14.87
N GLY A 425 -4.61 5.09 -15.36
CA GLY A 425 -4.10 6.21 -14.58
C GLY A 425 -4.61 6.12 -13.14
N TYR A 426 -3.77 6.52 -12.19
CA TYR A 426 -4.10 6.76 -10.78
C TYR A 426 -5.62 6.85 -10.60
N LEU A 427 -6.29 5.80 -10.06
CA LEU A 427 -7.77 5.84 -9.90
C LEU A 427 -8.21 7.01 -9.02
N ALA A 428 -7.24 7.65 -8.38
CA ALA A 428 -7.32 8.81 -7.54
C ALA A 428 -6.74 10.10 -8.15
N ALA A 429 -6.57 10.27 -9.48
CA ALA A 429 -6.24 11.57 -10.12
C ALA A 429 -6.06 11.47 -11.65
N ASN A 430 -6.95 12.11 -12.41
CA ASN A 430 -6.69 12.84 -13.68
C ASN A 430 -5.38 12.53 -14.46
N LEU A 431 -5.22 11.29 -14.91
CA LEU A 431 -4.35 10.98 -16.05
C LEU A 431 -5.25 10.41 -17.16
N PRO A 432 -5.12 10.88 -18.42
CA PRO A 432 -5.85 10.31 -19.52
C PRO A 432 -5.55 8.80 -19.58
N ALA A 433 -6.58 7.99 -19.82
CA ALA A 433 -6.43 6.56 -20.00
C ALA A 433 -5.35 6.31 -21.06
N ALA A 434 -4.21 5.74 -20.66
CA ALA A 434 -3.28 5.19 -21.63
C ALA A 434 -4.04 4.09 -22.40
N PRO A 435 -3.76 3.91 -23.71
CA PRO A 435 -4.44 2.89 -24.49
C PRO A 435 -4.29 1.52 -23.81
N PRO A 436 -5.33 0.68 -23.85
CA PRO A 436 -5.35 -0.57 -23.11
C PRO A 436 -4.16 -1.44 -23.51
N VAL A 437 -3.23 -1.63 -22.58
CA VAL A 437 -2.29 -2.75 -22.63
C VAL A 437 -3.14 -4.00 -22.71
N GLN A 438 -2.79 -4.94 -23.60
CA GLN A 438 -3.56 -6.13 -23.92
C GLN A 438 -4.22 -6.70 -22.67
N ARG A 439 -5.56 -6.72 -22.71
CA ARG A 439 -6.39 -7.30 -21.65
C ARG A 439 -5.82 -8.68 -21.34
N VAL A 440 -5.36 -8.90 -20.12
CA VAL A 440 -5.57 -10.22 -19.51
C VAL A 440 -7.06 -10.46 -19.71
N ALA A 441 -7.41 -11.46 -20.53
CA ALA A 441 -8.80 -11.70 -20.87
C ALA A 441 -9.58 -11.79 -19.54
N PRO A 442 -10.60 -10.94 -19.31
CA PRO A 442 -11.44 -11.12 -18.13
C PRO A 442 -12.03 -12.53 -18.24
N MET A 443 -11.71 -13.40 -17.28
CA MET A 443 -12.13 -14.81 -17.31
C MET A 443 -13.66 -14.96 -17.26
N ALA A 444 -14.39 -13.90 -16.92
CA ALA A 444 -15.80 -13.71 -17.21
C ALA A 444 -16.09 -12.21 -17.37
N PRO A 445 -17.06 -11.79 -18.20
CA PRO A 445 -17.50 -10.40 -18.20
C PRO A 445 -18.09 -10.06 -16.81
N PRO A 446 -17.67 -8.95 -16.18
CA PRO A 446 -18.31 -8.50 -14.95
C PRO A 446 -19.79 -8.21 -15.24
N VAL A 447 -20.69 -8.80 -14.45
CA VAL A 447 -22.14 -8.62 -14.65
C VAL A 447 -22.58 -7.22 -14.20
N SER A 448 -21.84 -6.60 -13.27
CA SER A 448 -22.14 -5.26 -12.77
C SER A 448 -21.04 -4.24 -13.09
N PRO A 449 -21.37 -3.08 -13.71
CA PRO A 449 -20.43 -1.98 -13.91
C PRO A 449 -20.16 -1.16 -12.62
N LEU A 450 -20.69 -1.58 -11.46
CA LEU A 450 -20.77 -0.80 -10.21
C LEU A 450 -19.55 -0.97 -9.28
N ALA A 451 -18.35 -1.06 -9.85
CA ALA A 451 -17.12 -1.50 -9.16
C ALA A 451 -16.52 -0.52 -8.12
N THR A 452 -17.16 0.61 -7.83
CA THR A 452 -16.46 1.79 -7.31
C THR A 452 -16.29 1.96 -5.80
N SER A 453 -16.80 1.10 -4.89
CA SER A 453 -16.68 1.42 -3.44
C SER A 453 -16.47 0.25 -2.49
N TRP A 454 -15.91 -0.87 -2.95
CA TRP A 454 -15.51 -1.94 -2.02
C TRP A 454 -14.40 -1.47 -1.03
N TYR A 455 -13.73 -0.34 -1.31
CA TYR A 455 -12.80 0.33 -0.39
C TYR A 455 -13.45 0.90 0.87
N VAL A 456 -14.76 1.15 0.85
CA VAL A 456 -15.52 1.70 1.99
C VAL A 456 -15.36 0.84 3.24
N TRP A 457 -15.27 -0.47 3.04
CA TRP A 457 -15.10 -1.45 4.10
C TRP A 457 -13.67 -1.46 4.68
N HIS A 458 -12.72 -0.84 3.99
CA HIS A 458 -11.32 -0.84 4.39
C HIS A 458 -11.12 0.01 5.62
N GLY A 459 -11.76 1.18 5.69
CA GLY A 459 -11.66 2.00 6.89
C GLY A 459 -12.35 1.41 8.10
N HIS A 460 -13.42 0.65 7.90
CA HIS A 460 -14.10 -0.02 9.01
C HIS A 460 -13.23 -1.08 9.69
N TYR A 461 -12.56 -1.93 8.91
CA TYR A 461 -11.77 -3.05 9.46
C TYR A 461 -10.35 -2.69 9.86
N VAL A 462 -9.85 -1.54 9.42
CA VAL A 462 -8.48 -1.08 9.67
C VAL A 462 -8.46 -0.08 10.82
N TYR A 463 -9.20 1.03 10.71
CA TYR A 463 -9.13 2.12 11.69
C TYR A 463 -9.75 1.78 13.06
N ARG A 464 -10.80 0.95 13.10
CA ARG A 464 -11.51 0.61 14.34
C ARG A 464 -10.59 -0.11 15.36
N PRO A 465 -9.77 -1.11 14.97
CA PRO A 465 -8.70 -1.64 15.81
C PRO A 465 -7.78 -0.60 16.43
N ILE A 466 -7.26 0.38 15.67
CA ILE A 466 -6.44 1.46 16.21
C ILE A 466 -7.20 2.33 17.20
N GLY A 467 -8.44 2.71 16.86
CA GLY A 467 -9.29 3.49 17.75
C GLY A 467 -9.50 2.80 19.11
N TRP A 468 -9.73 1.49 19.08
CA TRP A 468 -9.82 0.68 20.30
C TRP A 468 -8.50 0.55 21.04
N TYR A 469 -7.39 0.37 20.34
CA TYR A 469 -6.06 0.30 20.95
C TYR A 469 -5.73 1.61 21.69
N ILE A 470 -5.90 2.76 21.03
CA ILE A 470 -5.68 4.08 21.64
C ILE A 470 -6.58 4.27 22.86
N ALA A 471 -7.86 3.91 22.76
CA ALA A 471 -8.82 4.03 23.86
C ALA A 471 -8.47 3.15 25.07
N THR A 472 -7.93 1.95 24.84
CA THR A 472 -7.63 0.97 25.89
C THR A 472 -6.20 1.07 26.43
N HIS A 473 -5.27 1.66 25.68
CA HIS A 473 -3.84 1.76 26.01
C HIS A 473 -3.30 3.21 25.92
N PRO A 474 -3.96 4.22 26.53
CA PRO A 474 -3.59 5.63 26.36
C PRO A 474 -2.17 5.97 26.86
N VAL A 475 -1.64 5.23 27.83
CA VAL A 475 -0.27 5.41 28.35
C VAL A 475 0.79 4.97 27.32
N HIS A 476 0.46 3.99 26.47
CA HIS A 476 1.38 3.48 25.45
C HIS A 476 1.54 4.44 24.27
N VAL A 477 0.50 5.25 23.99
CA VAL A 477 0.49 6.27 22.93
C VAL A 477 1.55 7.34 23.17
N HIS A 478 1.84 7.69 24.43
CA HIS A 478 2.90 8.63 24.80
C HIS A 478 4.30 8.00 24.89
N THR A 479 4.40 6.66 24.87
CA THR A 479 5.69 5.93 24.90
C THR A 479 6.10 5.36 23.55
N VAL A 480 5.32 5.53 22.47
CA VAL A 480 5.83 5.36 21.11
C VAL A 480 6.64 6.61 20.72
N ALA A 481 7.63 6.93 21.55
CA ALA A 481 8.73 7.82 21.22
C ALA A 481 9.96 6.93 21.17
N ALA A 482 10.61 6.94 20.01
CA ALA A 482 11.82 6.20 19.65
C ALA A 482 11.62 4.72 19.28
N PHE A 483 11.95 4.43 18.02
CA PHE A 483 12.72 3.24 17.67
C PHE A 483 13.70 2.91 18.80
N GLY A 484 13.65 1.69 19.31
CA GLY A 484 14.79 1.11 20.02
C GLY A 484 16.01 1.03 19.11
#